data_AF-A0AAU9LVL0-F1
#
_entry.id   AF-A0AAU9LVL0-F1
#
_cell.length_a   1.000
_cell.length_b   1.000
_cell.length_c   1.000
_cell.angle_alpha   90.00
_cell.angle_beta   90.00
_cell.angle_gamma   90.00
#
_symmetry.space_group_name_H-M   'P 1'
#
loop_
_entity.id
_entity.type
_entity.pdbx_description
1 polymer ?
#
loop_
_entity_poly.entity_id
_entity_poly.type
_entity_poly.pdbx_seq_one_letter_code
_entity_poly.pdbx_strand_id
1 'polypeptide(L)'
;MKECLGSPLQPSTPLQHALKEPCKSVGLSLGLTMRELGESIRNMKRCQAKVLKLESIKLELNLLSTSHKLRGIANVESLAIANFLFLLMEIVDKVEVLAKEVEELGEVAGFQSK
;
A
#
# COMPACT_ATOMS: atom_id res chain seq x y z
N MET A 1 -1.54 -25.19 30.54
CA MET A 1 -0.26 -24.97 29.81
C MET A 1 -0.54 -24.54 28.35
N LYS A 2 -1.25 -23.42 28.15
CA LYS A 2 -1.56 -22.84 26.81
C LYS A 2 -1.06 -21.40 26.64
N GLU A 3 -0.54 -20.79 27.70
CA GLU A 3 -0.18 -19.37 27.77
C GLU A 3 1.27 -19.08 27.35
N CYS A 4 2.09 -20.11 27.05
CA CYS A 4 3.51 -19.93 26.70
C CYS A 4 3.79 -19.85 25.19
N LEU A 5 2.79 -19.70 24.33
CA LEU A 5 2.96 -19.75 22.86
C LEU A 5 2.83 -18.38 22.15
N GLY A 6 2.41 -17.34 22.86
CA GLY A 6 2.24 -16.00 22.28
C GLY A 6 3.44 -15.11 22.54
N SER A 7 4.01 -14.51 21.49
CA SER A 7 4.97 -13.42 21.69
C SER A 7 4.22 -12.22 22.29
N PRO A 8 4.78 -11.50 23.29
CA PRO A 8 4.21 -10.25 23.79
C PRO A 8 4.01 -9.20 22.69
N LEU A 9 4.73 -9.33 21.57
CA LEU A 9 4.65 -8.46 20.38
C LEU A 9 3.65 -8.96 19.33
N GLN A 10 2.97 -10.07 19.58
CA GLN A 10 2.07 -10.66 18.59
C GLN A 10 0.76 -9.84 18.53
N PRO A 11 0.32 -9.41 17.33
CA PRO A 11 -0.93 -8.67 17.20
C PRO A 11 -2.11 -9.53 17.65
N SER A 12 -3.09 -8.90 18.27
CA SER A 12 -4.31 -9.56 18.73
C SER A 12 -5.04 -10.29 17.59
N THR A 13 -5.75 -11.37 17.89
CA THR A 13 -6.49 -12.11 16.87
C THR A 13 -7.53 -11.26 16.13
N PRO A 14 -8.26 -10.31 16.77
CA PRO A 14 -9.15 -9.40 16.05
C PRO A 14 -8.38 -8.50 15.08
N LEU A 15 -7.19 -8.02 15.48
CA LEU A 15 -6.34 -7.19 14.63
C LEU A 15 -5.83 -7.95 13.41
N GLN A 16 -5.38 -9.19 13.60
CA GLN A 16 -4.98 -10.06 12.50
C GLN A 16 -6.13 -10.25 11.51
N HIS A 17 -7.34 -10.52 11.99
CA HIS A 17 -8.52 -10.67 11.13
C HIS A 17 -8.92 -9.37 10.42
N ALA A 18 -8.79 -8.22 11.09
CA ALA A 18 -9.14 -6.92 10.51
C ALA A 18 -8.17 -6.48 9.41
N LEU A 19 -6.86 -6.78 9.55
CA LEU A 19 -5.82 -6.28 8.66
C LEU A 19 -5.37 -7.27 7.58
N LYS A 20 -5.52 -8.58 7.77
CA LYS A 20 -4.93 -9.60 6.88
C LYS A 20 -5.29 -9.41 5.41
N GLU A 21 -6.59 -9.39 5.08
CA GLU A 21 -7.02 -9.25 3.68
C GLU A 21 -6.78 -7.84 3.13
N PRO A 22 -7.09 -6.74 3.86
CA PRO A 22 -6.75 -5.39 3.38
C PRO A 22 -5.25 -5.20 3.10
N CYS A 23 -4.37 -5.68 3.98
CA CYS A 23 -2.92 -5.58 3.77
C CYS A 23 -2.46 -6.41 2.58
N LYS A 24 -3.05 -7.59 2.38
CA LYS A 24 -2.75 -8.44 1.23
C LYS A 24 -3.20 -7.78 -0.08
N SER A 25 -4.39 -7.19 -0.10
CA SER A 25 -4.92 -6.43 -1.24
C SER A 25 -4.02 -5.25 -1.59
N VAL A 26 -3.82 -4.33 -0.65
CA VAL A 26 -3.00 -3.14 -0.83
C VAL A 26 -1.56 -3.50 -1.22
N GLY A 27 -0.95 -4.45 -0.50
CA GLY A 27 0.43 -4.88 -0.77
C GLY A 27 0.59 -5.50 -2.15
N LEU A 28 -0.36 -6.32 -2.60
CA LEU A 28 -0.33 -6.90 -3.94
C LEU A 28 -0.48 -5.81 -5.01
N SER A 29 -1.47 -4.92 -4.87
CA SER A 29 -1.72 -3.83 -5.82
C SER A 29 -0.54 -2.87 -5.91
N LEU A 30 0.07 -2.53 -4.78
CA LEU A 30 1.26 -1.69 -4.72
C LEU A 30 2.46 -2.39 -5.38
N GLY A 31 2.72 -3.65 -5.03
CA GLY A 31 3.82 -4.43 -5.60
C GLY A 31 3.69 -4.62 -7.12
N LEU A 32 2.47 -4.86 -7.62
CA LEU A 32 2.19 -4.92 -9.05
C LEU A 32 2.43 -3.57 -9.72
N THR A 33 1.99 -2.47 -9.11
CA THR A 33 2.22 -1.12 -9.65
C THR A 33 3.71 -0.79 -9.75
N MET A 34 4.49 -1.08 -8.70
CA MET A 34 5.94 -0.89 -8.71
C MET A 34 6.63 -1.76 -9.77
N ARG A 35 6.19 -3.02 -9.94
CA ARG A 35 6.68 -3.90 -11.00
C ARG A 35 6.40 -3.32 -12.38
N GLU A 36 5.17 -2.88 -12.63
CA GLU A 36 4.77 -2.28 -13.91
C GLU A 36 5.56 -1.01 -14.22
N LEU A 37 5.86 -0.17 -13.21
CA LEU A 37 6.75 0.99 -13.37
C LEU A 37 8.17 0.56 -13.74
N GLY A 38 8.74 -0.43 -13.05
CA GLY A 38 10.06 -0.97 -13.41
C GLY A 38 10.11 -1.56 -14.81
N GLU A 39 9.04 -2.25 -15.25
CA GLU A 39 8.91 -2.77 -16.61
C GLU A 39 8.73 -1.67 -17.66
N SER A 40 8.01 -0.59 -17.33
CA SER A 40 7.87 0.59 -18.18
C SER A 40 9.22 1.22 -18.49
N ILE A 41 10.04 1.44 -17.46
CA ILE A 41 11.40 1.96 -17.60
C ILE A 41 12.26 0.99 -18.40
N ARG A 42 12.30 -0.29 -17.99
CA ARG A 42 13.15 -1.32 -18.61
C ARG A 42 12.88 -1.50 -20.09
N ASN A 43 11.60 -1.44 -20.48
CA ASN A 43 11.18 -1.66 -21.86
C ASN A 43 11.01 -0.35 -22.64
N MET A 44 11.24 0.82 -22.01
CA MET A 44 10.99 2.15 -22.58
C MET A 44 9.58 2.29 -23.17
N LYS A 45 8.56 1.88 -22.40
CA LYS A 45 7.14 1.94 -22.81
C LYS A 45 6.34 2.81 -21.86
N ARG A 46 5.49 3.69 -22.40
CA ARG A 46 4.62 4.58 -21.61
C ARG A 46 3.55 3.82 -20.85
N CYS A 47 3.11 4.42 -19.76
CA CYS A 47 2.34 3.70 -18.76
C CYS A 47 1.42 4.64 -17.96
N GLN A 48 0.40 5.23 -18.60
CA GLN A 48 -0.47 6.23 -17.97
C GLN A 48 -1.39 5.72 -16.83
N ALA A 49 -1.84 4.47 -16.87
CA ALA A 49 -2.85 3.96 -15.91
C ALA A 49 -2.38 3.78 -14.45
N LYS A 50 -1.12 4.10 -14.10
CA LYS A 50 -0.56 3.79 -12.75
C LYS A 50 -0.98 4.80 -11.69
N VAL A 51 -1.09 6.08 -12.05
CA VAL A 51 -1.51 7.12 -11.09
C VAL A 51 -2.91 6.82 -10.57
N LEU A 52 -3.84 6.43 -11.45
CA LEU A 52 -5.21 6.02 -11.06
C LEU A 52 -5.23 4.79 -10.14
N LYS A 53 -4.33 3.81 -10.34
CA LYS A 53 -4.22 2.65 -9.44
C LYS A 53 -3.77 3.06 -8.04
N LEU A 54 -2.84 4.02 -7.94
CA LEU A 54 -2.33 4.52 -6.66
C LEU A 54 -3.40 5.34 -5.91
N GLU A 55 -4.19 6.14 -6.62
CA GLU A 55 -5.35 6.83 -6.04
C GLU A 55 -6.37 5.84 -5.44
N SER A 56 -6.65 4.74 -6.15
CA SER A 56 -7.52 3.66 -5.62
C SER A 56 -6.96 3.06 -4.33
N ILE A 57 -5.65 2.79 -4.29
CA ILE A 57 -4.99 2.25 -3.08
C ILE A 57 -5.10 3.25 -1.92
N LYS A 58 -4.93 4.56 -2.16
CA LYS A 58 -5.12 5.59 -1.13
C LYS A 58 -6.54 5.59 -0.58
N LEU A 59 -7.55 5.47 -1.44
CA LEU A 59 -8.95 5.39 -1.03
C LEU A 59 -9.20 4.15 -0.17
N GLU A 60 -8.68 2.99 -0.55
CA GLU A 60 -8.77 1.76 0.26
C GLU A 60 -8.15 1.93 1.65
N LEU A 61 -6.96 2.53 1.74
CA LEU A 61 -6.29 2.80 3.01
C LEU A 61 -7.06 3.80 3.88
N ASN A 62 -7.64 4.85 3.28
CA ASN A 62 -8.48 5.81 3.98
C ASN A 62 -9.76 5.15 4.54
N LEU A 63 -10.42 4.29 3.75
CA LEU A 63 -11.57 3.52 4.22
C LEU A 63 -11.19 2.55 5.34
N LEU A 64 -10.01 1.93 5.26
CA LEU A 64 -9.49 1.08 6.32
C LEU A 64 -9.26 1.89 7.60
N SER A 65 -8.63 3.06 7.52
CA SER A 65 -8.33 3.91 8.68
C SER A 65 -9.58 4.35 9.45
N THR A 66 -10.72 4.49 8.77
CA THR A 66 -12.00 4.91 9.37
C THR A 66 -12.90 3.74 9.75
N SER A 67 -12.48 2.51 9.45
CA SER A 67 -13.28 1.29 9.64
C SER A 67 -13.65 1.05 11.11
N HIS A 68 -14.92 0.72 11.34
CA HIS A 68 -15.42 0.30 12.65
C HIS A 68 -14.69 -0.94 13.19
N LYS A 69 -14.17 -1.81 12.29
CA LYS A 69 -13.39 -3.00 12.67
C LYS A 69 -12.08 -2.63 13.38
N LEU A 70 -11.48 -1.49 13.02
CA LEU A 70 -10.26 -0.97 13.64
C LEU A 70 -10.55 -0.09 14.85
N ARG A 71 -11.66 0.65 14.83
CA ARG A 71 -12.12 1.47 15.97
C ARG A 71 -12.41 0.64 17.23
N GLY A 72 -12.88 -0.60 17.08
CA GLY A 72 -13.12 -1.52 18.20
C GLY A 72 -11.87 -2.11 18.86
N ILE A 73 -10.69 -1.94 18.23
CA ILE A 73 -9.39 -2.47 18.70
C ILE A 73 -8.63 -1.36 19.49
N ALA A 74 -9.36 -0.33 19.95
CA ALA A 74 -8.83 0.86 20.57
C ALA A 74 -8.16 0.59 21.94
N ASN A 75 -6.88 0.21 21.93
CA ASN A 75 -6.00 0.11 23.10
C ASN A 75 -4.53 0.24 22.64
N VAL A 76 -3.55 -0.35 23.34
CA VAL A 76 -2.09 -0.26 23.05
C VAL A 76 -1.73 -0.46 21.56
N GLU A 77 -2.53 -1.22 20.82
CA GLU A 77 -2.32 -1.49 19.38
C GLU A 77 -2.71 -0.31 18.46
N SER A 78 -3.52 0.65 18.92
CA SER A 78 -4.00 1.76 18.08
C SER A 78 -2.90 2.64 17.52
N LEU A 79 -1.87 2.92 18.33
CA LEU A 79 -0.72 3.68 17.87
C LEU A 79 0.07 2.90 16.80
N ALA A 80 0.27 1.59 17.02
CA ALA A 80 0.97 0.75 16.06
C ALA A 80 0.21 0.66 14.72
N ILE A 81 -1.11 0.55 14.78
CA ILE A 81 -2.01 0.56 13.61
C ILE A 81 -1.93 1.89 12.87
N ALA A 82 -2.08 3.01 13.59
CA ALA A 82 -2.03 4.33 12.99
C ALA A 82 -0.67 4.58 12.31
N ASN A 83 0.43 4.23 12.98
CA ASN A 83 1.77 4.33 12.42
C ASN A 83 1.94 3.44 11.18
N PHE A 84 1.44 2.20 11.22
CA PHE A 84 1.50 1.29 10.08
C PHE A 84 0.72 1.82 8.85
N LEU A 85 -0.51 2.29 9.05
CA LEU A 85 -1.31 2.87 7.97
C LEU A 85 -0.70 4.15 7.42
N PHE A 86 -0.14 5.00 8.30
CA PHE A 86 0.59 6.20 7.90
C PHE A 86 1.79 5.87 7.01
N LEU A 87 2.62 4.91 7.42
CA LEU A 87 3.77 4.47 6.63
C LEU A 87 3.35 3.87 5.27
N LEU A 88 2.27 3.08 5.23
CA LEU A 88 1.74 2.58 3.97
C LEU A 88 1.26 3.71 3.05
N MET A 89 0.58 4.70 3.60
CA MET A 89 0.13 5.87 2.83
C MET A 89 1.33 6.66 2.29
N GLU A 90 2.37 6.87 3.11
CA GLU A 90 3.61 7.53 2.69
C GLU A 90 4.32 6.77 1.56
N ILE A 91 4.33 5.43 1.60
CA ILE A 91 4.88 4.62 0.51
C ILE A 91 4.06 4.83 -0.77
N VAL A 92 2.73 4.83 -0.68
CA VAL A 92 1.85 5.05 -1.84
C VAL A 92 2.08 6.45 -2.42
N ASP A 93 2.22 7.49 -1.58
CA ASP A 93 2.55 8.85 -2.00
C ASP A 93 3.88 8.89 -2.77
N LYS A 94 4.93 8.25 -2.24
CA LYS A 94 6.24 8.18 -2.88
C LYS A 94 6.19 7.43 -4.21
N VAL A 95 5.43 6.34 -4.30
CA VAL A 95 5.26 5.59 -5.56
C VAL A 95 4.45 6.38 -6.57
N GLU A 96 3.53 7.25 -6.14
CA GLU A 96 2.80 8.15 -7.04
C GLU A 96 3.70 9.24 -7.63
N VAL A 97 4.56 9.84 -6.81
CA VAL A 97 5.59 10.76 -7.29
C VAL A 97 6.50 10.05 -8.30
N LEU A 98 7.01 8.87 -7.96
CA LEU A 98 7.81 8.06 -8.87
C LEU A 98 7.07 7.76 -10.19
N ALA A 99 5.77 7.45 -10.13
CA ALA A 99 4.97 7.19 -11.33
C ALA A 99 4.89 8.41 -12.25
N LYS A 100 4.77 9.62 -11.68
CA LYS A 100 4.77 10.88 -12.43
C LYS A 100 6.13 11.16 -13.06
N GLU A 101 7.21 11.01 -12.29
CA GLU A 101 8.58 11.16 -12.79
C GLU A 101 8.91 10.18 -13.93
N VAL A 102 8.40 8.94 -13.86
CA VAL A 102 8.58 7.94 -14.93
C VAL A 102 7.80 8.31 -16.19
N GLU A 103 6.61 8.90 -16.06
CA GLU A 103 5.84 9.38 -17.23
C GLU A 103 6.58 10.57 -17.89
N GLU A 104 7.03 11.55 -17.11
CA GLU A 104 7.84 12.68 -17.60
C GLU A 104 9.14 12.21 -18.28
N LEU A 105 9.84 11.25 -17.67
CA LEU A 105 11.00 10.60 -18.28
C LEU A 105 10.63 9.96 -19.61
N GLY A 106 9.50 9.27 -19.68
CA GLY A 106 9.02 8.64 -20.91
C GLY A 106 8.67 9.63 -22.02
N GLU A 107 8.23 10.83 -21.68
CA GLU A 107 8.02 11.91 -22.64
C GLU A 107 9.34 12.42 -23.21
N VAL A 108 10.32 12.73 -22.36
CA VAL A 108 11.62 13.28 -22.76
C VAL A 108 12.49 12.24 -23.47
N ALA A 109 12.47 11.00 -23.02
CA ALA A 109 13.28 9.90 -23.57
C ALA A 109 12.62 9.19 -24.76
N GLY A 110 11.42 9.60 -25.17
CA GLY A 110 10.73 9.03 -26.33
C GLY A 110 10.26 7.58 -26.11
N PHE A 111 9.79 7.25 -24.90
CA PHE A 111 9.20 5.94 -24.63
C PHE A 111 8.02 5.69 -25.57
N GLN A 112 7.93 4.47 -26.08
CA GLN A 112 6.88 4.06 -27.01
C GLN A 112 5.53 4.09 -26.29
N SER A 113 4.54 4.78 -26.88
CA SER A 113 3.15 4.58 -26.48
C SER A 113 2.74 3.15 -26.79
N LYS A 114 1.95 2.55 -25.90
CA LYS A 114 1.42 1.20 -26.08
C LYS A 114 0.46 1.14 -27.26
#